data_AF-A0A6J6SA69-F1
#
_entry.id   AF-A0A6J6SA69-F1
#
_cell.length_a   1.000
_cell.length_b   1.000
_cell.length_c   1.000
_cell.angle_alpha   90.00
_cell.angle_beta   90.00
_cell.angle_gamma   90.00
#
_symmetry.space_group_name_H-M   'P 1'
#
loop_
_entity.id
_entity.type
_entity.pdbx_description
1 polymer ?
#
loop_
_entity_poly.entity_id
_entity_poly.type
_entity_poly.pdbx_seq_one_letter_code
_entity_poly.pdbx_strand_id
1 'polypeptide(L)'
;MHGLPGERSHDSRGVARLTETVSMPTAAATHRRVYRRHQWRTLALATAAFAASAPGQSFLISVFVDDFLAGTGLTRTTFSLLYAAGTVVSAVAMTALGRVVDHRGLRAAWILVSLGLALACALASVAAGAALAFVALALLRTSGQGSFTLIGTLLVAGSFGRRRGQAVAVANLGVTLASVATPPLVALLIVQTDWRVAYRVLALVLLLLVLPLAVLVRPGPPRRPAVSGGSTAMAPFPSAVRPGPLGLQVPTAGTTRLLVVLAVPPLIGTAVTFHAVSLLAARDIGYLAASSMVGLLGLCSALGVVLAGVVVDRISTRTGLVLLSAVELVAVLIILVPTPAAATAGFAVLGLGMGGVGVLNGTVWARTFGTAGLGRVQGLAQSSMIAAAAVAPLLPALSLGLTDSHHPGLLVLATLAVAAVALATRPCPAPPPDHRAASRPDHEGAH
;
A
#
# COMPACT_ATOMS: atom_id res chain seq x y z
N MET A 1 -84.74 7.80 -47.39
CA MET A 1 -84.88 9.27 -47.30
C MET A 1 -84.67 9.66 -45.83
N HIS A 2 -83.62 10.45 -45.56
CA HIS A 2 -83.25 11.22 -44.36
C HIS A 2 -83.64 10.81 -42.92
N GLY A 3 -82.64 10.86 -42.02
CA GLY A 3 -82.76 11.52 -40.70
C GLY A 3 -82.48 10.68 -39.43
N LEU A 4 -81.33 10.89 -38.79
CA LEU A 4 -81.07 10.65 -37.34
C LEU A 4 -81.79 11.75 -36.49
N PRO A 5 -81.83 11.76 -35.12
CA PRO A 5 -81.01 11.06 -34.10
C PRO A 5 -81.75 10.62 -32.80
N GLY A 6 -81.03 10.05 -31.81
CA GLY A 6 -81.50 10.05 -30.40
C GLY A 6 -80.94 8.97 -29.48
N GLU A 7 -79.99 9.35 -28.64
CA GLU A 7 -79.29 8.61 -27.57
C GLU A 7 -80.15 7.77 -26.60
N ARG A 8 -79.61 6.63 -26.11
CA ARG A 8 -79.63 6.28 -24.68
C ARG A 8 -78.38 5.50 -24.26
N SER A 9 -77.86 5.95 -23.12
CA SER A 9 -76.70 5.51 -22.35
C SER A 9 -76.75 4.06 -21.85
N HIS A 10 -75.61 3.35 -21.89
CA HIS A 10 -75.30 2.30 -20.93
C HIS A 10 -73.83 2.32 -20.50
N ASP A 11 -73.65 2.90 -19.30
CA ASP A 11 -72.82 2.47 -18.18
C ASP A 11 -71.44 1.84 -18.44
N SER A 12 -70.43 2.71 -18.47
CA SER A 12 -69.00 2.39 -18.50
C SER A 12 -68.41 2.26 -17.09
N ARG A 13 -68.80 1.24 -16.31
CA ARG A 13 -68.26 0.99 -14.96
C ARG A 13 -67.76 -0.43 -14.68
N GLY A 14 -67.47 -1.21 -15.71
CA GLY A 14 -67.08 -2.63 -15.56
C GLY A 14 -65.64 -3.04 -15.87
N VAL A 15 -64.74 -2.14 -16.34
CA VAL A 15 -63.41 -2.57 -16.87
C VAL A 15 -62.22 -1.85 -16.21
N ALA A 16 -62.42 -1.20 -15.06
CA ALA A 16 -61.38 -0.40 -14.40
C ALA A 16 -60.51 -1.16 -13.37
N ARG A 17 -60.44 -2.50 -13.40
CA ARG A 17 -59.52 -3.27 -12.55
C ARG A 17 -58.92 -4.41 -13.33
N LEU A 18 -57.59 -4.39 -13.47
CA LEU A 18 -56.65 -5.49 -13.83
C LEU A 18 -55.56 -5.10 -14.86
N THR A 19 -55.14 -3.83 -14.87
CA THR A 19 -53.80 -3.48 -15.36
C THR A 19 -53.09 -2.61 -14.33
N GLU A 20 -52.84 -3.19 -13.15
CA GLU A 20 -51.62 -2.81 -12.43
C GLU A 20 -50.45 -3.19 -13.33
N THR A 21 -49.98 -2.22 -14.09
CA THR A 21 -48.68 -2.29 -14.76
C THR A 21 -47.64 -2.43 -13.66
N VAL A 22 -47.27 -3.67 -13.33
CA VAL A 22 -46.01 -3.98 -12.67
C VAL A 22 -44.93 -3.40 -13.57
N SER A 23 -44.49 -2.18 -13.24
CA SER A 23 -43.41 -1.49 -13.91
C SER A 23 -42.13 -2.26 -13.59
N MET A 24 -41.88 -3.31 -14.36
CA MET A 24 -40.62 -4.04 -14.35
C MET A 24 -39.50 -3.02 -14.51
N PRO A 25 -38.53 -2.92 -13.59
CA PRO A 25 -37.42 -2.02 -13.76
C PRO A 25 -36.76 -2.35 -15.10
N THR A 26 -36.66 -1.34 -15.98
CA THR A 26 -36.03 -1.48 -17.29
C THR A 26 -34.70 -2.23 -17.14
N ALA A 27 -34.38 -3.17 -18.03
CA ALA A 27 -33.20 -4.03 -17.93
C ALA A 27 -31.89 -3.26 -17.62
N ALA A 28 -31.81 -1.99 -18.06
CA ALA A 28 -30.74 -1.06 -17.74
C ALA A 28 -30.64 -0.67 -16.24
N ALA A 29 -31.76 -0.47 -15.54
CA ALA A 29 -31.81 -0.18 -14.11
C ALA A 29 -31.38 -1.38 -13.25
N THR A 30 -31.80 -2.59 -13.65
CA THR A 30 -31.41 -3.86 -13.01
C THR A 30 -29.91 -4.12 -13.22
N HIS A 31 -29.40 -3.88 -14.43
CA HIS A 31 -27.96 -4.02 -14.74
C HIS A 31 -27.10 -3.01 -13.96
N ARG A 32 -27.56 -1.76 -13.76
CA ARG A 32 -26.86 -0.76 -12.93
C ARG A 32 -26.82 -1.13 -11.45
N ARG A 33 -27.91 -1.68 -10.90
CA ARG A 33 -27.95 -2.14 -9.48
C ARG A 33 -27.02 -3.32 -9.22
N VAL A 34 -27.01 -4.32 -10.11
CA VAL A 34 -26.12 -5.49 -10.00
C VAL A 34 -24.66 -5.08 -10.10
N TYR A 35 -24.33 -4.21 -11.05
CA TYR A 35 -22.97 -3.68 -11.23
C TYR A 35 -22.49 -2.88 -10.00
N ARG A 36 -23.34 -2.01 -9.44
CA ARG A 36 -23.02 -1.25 -8.22
C ARG A 36 -22.82 -2.15 -7.01
N ARG A 37 -23.68 -3.17 -6.81
CA ARG A 37 -23.53 -4.15 -5.72
C ARG A 37 -22.24 -4.95 -5.85
N HIS A 38 -21.86 -5.33 -7.06
CA HIS A 38 -20.58 -5.98 -7.34
C HIS A 38 -19.40 -5.07 -6.96
N GLN A 39 -19.43 -3.80 -7.37
CA GLN A 39 -18.38 -2.83 -7.05
C GLN A 39 -18.19 -2.63 -5.54
N TRP A 40 -19.26 -2.45 -4.77
CA TRP A 40 -19.17 -2.33 -3.31
C TRP A 40 -18.63 -3.60 -2.65
N ARG A 41 -19.04 -4.78 -3.11
CA ARG A 41 -18.48 -6.04 -2.61
C ARG A 41 -16.99 -6.16 -2.91
N THR A 42 -16.58 -5.84 -4.14
CA THR A 42 -15.16 -5.87 -4.54
C THR A 42 -14.34 -4.87 -3.74
N LEU A 43 -14.89 -3.68 -3.47
CA LEU A 43 -14.24 -2.69 -2.63
C LEU A 43 -14.08 -3.19 -1.19
N ALA A 44 -15.12 -3.75 -0.58
CA ALA A 44 -15.06 -4.33 0.76
C ALA A 44 -14.03 -5.48 0.85
N LEU A 45 -13.99 -6.37 -0.16
CA LEU A 45 -12.99 -7.43 -0.23
C LEU A 45 -11.58 -6.87 -0.40
N ALA A 46 -11.40 -5.83 -1.20
CA ALA A 46 -10.10 -5.18 -1.33
C ALA A 46 -9.66 -4.55 -0.01
N THR A 47 -10.55 -3.83 0.68
CA THR A 47 -10.28 -3.30 2.03
C THR A 47 -9.92 -4.40 3.01
N ALA A 48 -10.63 -5.53 2.98
CA ALA A 48 -10.32 -6.69 3.81
C ALA A 48 -8.96 -7.31 3.48
N ALA A 49 -8.57 -7.39 2.20
CA ALA A 49 -7.23 -7.84 1.80
C ALA A 49 -6.14 -6.89 2.32
N PHE A 50 -6.33 -5.59 2.16
CA PHE A 50 -5.42 -4.57 2.70
C PHE A 50 -5.29 -4.69 4.22
N ALA A 51 -6.39 -4.87 4.95
CA ALA A 51 -6.36 -5.10 6.40
C ALA A 51 -5.68 -6.42 6.80
N ALA A 52 -5.95 -7.51 6.06
CA ALA A 52 -5.36 -8.82 6.30
C ALA A 52 -3.84 -8.84 6.09
N SER A 53 -3.26 -7.85 5.41
CA SER A 53 -1.81 -7.73 5.24
C SER A 53 -1.06 -7.50 6.56
N ALA A 54 -1.74 -7.07 7.63
CA ALA A 54 -1.16 -6.56 8.87
C ALA A 54 -0.06 -7.43 9.50
N PRO A 55 -0.19 -8.77 9.66
CA PRO A 55 0.86 -9.59 10.26
C PRO A 55 2.21 -9.51 9.53
N GLY A 56 2.18 -9.20 8.23
CA GLY A 56 3.38 -9.01 7.44
C GLY A 56 3.86 -7.57 7.39
N GLN A 57 3.15 -6.59 7.94
CA GLN A 57 3.52 -5.17 7.86
C GLN A 57 4.49 -4.79 8.98
N SER A 58 5.40 -3.84 8.71
CA SER A 58 6.41 -3.39 9.68
C SER A 58 5.80 -2.90 10.99
N PHE A 59 4.62 -2.28 10.93
CA PHE A 59 3.93 -1.72 12.09
C PHE A 59 3.46 -2.79 13.08
N LEU A 60 3.09 -3.99 12.62
CA LEU A 60 2.65 -5.05 13.53
C LEU A 60 3.83 -5.91 13.96
N ILE A 61 4.78 -6.14 13.04
CA ILE A 61 6.04 -6.82 13.36
C ILE A 61 6.78 -6.09 14.47
N SER A 62 6.78 -4.75 14.49
CA SER A 62 7.46 -3.95 15.54
C SER A 62 6.99 -4.24 16.96
N VAL A 63 5.72 -4.63 17.15
CA VAL A 63 5.14 -5.00 18.44
C VAL A 63 5.72 -6.32 18.98
N PHE A 64 6.11 -7.22 18.07
CA PHE A 64 6.64 -8.54 18.41
C PHE A 64 8.15 -8.58 18.56
N VAL A 65 8.90 -7.57 18.09
CA VAL A 65 10.36 -7.68 17.94
C VAL A 65 11.02 -8.10 19.25
N ASP A 66 10.76 -7.38 20.34
CA ASP A 66 11.49 -7.57 21.59
C ASP A 66 11.20 -8.95 22.20
N ASP A 67 9.93 -9.37 22.21
CA ASP A 67 9.50 -10.69 22.67
C ASP A 67 10.07 -11.83 21.79
N PHE A 68 10.11 -11.61 20.47
CA PHE A 68 10.65 -12.56 19.51
C PHE A 68 12.17 -12.74 19.72
N LEU A 69 12.91 -11.66 19.96
CA LEU A 69 14.34 -11.72 20.28
C LEU A 69 14.57 -12.52 21.56
N ALA A 70 13.85 -12.20 22.63
CA ALA A 70 13.94 -12.91 23.91
C ALA A 70 13.59 -14.40 23.76
N GLY A 71 12.55 -14.72 22.99
CA GLY A 71 12.07 -16.10 22.81
C GLY A 71 12.87 -16.95 21.83
N THR A 72 13.75 -16.36 21.02
CA THR A 72 14.57 -17.07 20.02
C THR A 72 16.09 -17.00 20.28
N GLY A 73 16.53 -16.13 21.19
CA GLY A 73 17.96 -15.87 21.45
C GLY A 73 18.66 -15.10 20.32
N LEU A 74 17.91 -14.53 19.38
CA LEU A 74 18.47 -13.74 18.29
C LEU A 74 18.88 -12.35 18.77
N THR A 75 19.94 -11.82 18.19
CA THR A 75 20.26 -10.39 18.33
C THR A 75 19.34 -9.57 17.44
N ARG A 76 19.10 -8.30 17.83
CA ARG A 76 18.30 -7.37 17.02
C ARG A 76 18.87 -7.16 15.62
N THR A 77 20.20 -7.15 15.49
CA THR A 77 20.90 -7.06 14.21
C THR A 77 20.63 -8.28 13.33
N THR A 78 20.74 -9.49 13.88
CA THR A 78 20.42 -10.72 13.16
C THR A 78 18.95 -10.73 12.71
N PHE A 79 18.01 -10.41 13.59
CA PHE A 79 16.59 -10.34 13.25
C PHE A 79 16.30 -9.33 12.13
N SER A 80 16.92 -8.15 12.20
CA SER A 80 16.82 -7.12 11.16
C SER A 80 17.40 -7.58 9.82
N LEU A 81 18.49 -8.35 9.82
CA LEU A 81 19.06 -8.95 8.62
C LEU A 81 18.14 -10.01 8.01
N LEU A 82 17.56 -10.88 8.84
CA LEU A 82 16.59 -11.89 8.40
C LEU A 82 15.33 -11.22 7.82
N TYR A 83 14.87 -10.14 8.43
CA TYR A 83 13.76 -9.33 7.92
C TYR A 83 14.09 -8.71 6.55
N ALA A 84 15.29 -8.15 6.40
CA ALA A 84 15.77 -7.59 5.14
C ALA A 84 15.83 -8.65 4.03
N ALA A 85 16.48 -9.79 4.33
CA ALA A 85 16.59 -10.92 3.41
C ALA A 85 15.20 -11.48 3.04
N GLY A 86 14.30 -11.63 4.03
CA GLY A 86 12.92 -12.06 3.78
C GLY A 86 12.12 -11.09 2.92
N THR A 87 12.39 -9.79 3.01
CA THR A 87 11.78 -8.77 2.14
C THR A 87 12.30 -8.86 0.70
N VAL A 88 13.58 -9.17 0.50
CA VAL A 88 14.14 -9.43 -0.84
C VAL A 88 13.54 -10.71 -1.44
N VAL A 89 13.44 -11.78 -0.65
CA VAL A 89 12.78 -13.03 -1.07
C VAL A 89 11.31 -12.78 -1.44
N SER A 90 10.61 -11.96 -0.67
CA SER A 90 9.24 -11.53 -0.96
C SER A 90 9.11 -10.88 -2.33
N ALA A 91 10.01 -9.96 -2.69
CA ALA A 91 9.99 -9.31 -4.00
C ALA A 91 10.07 -10.32 -5.16
N VAL A 92 10.90 -11.36 -5.03
CA VAL A 92 11.01 -12.44 -6.02
C VAL A 92 9.76 -13.32 -6.02
N ALA A 93 9.30 -13.75 -4.84
CA ALA A 93 8.13 -14.62 -4.70
C ALA A 93 6.84 -13.98 -5.23
N MET A 94 6.70 -12.66 -5.12
CA MET A 94 5.55 -11.92 -5.68
C MET A 94 5.44 -12.06 -7.20
N THR A 95 6.54 -12.27 -7.93
CA THR A 95 6.48 -12.55 -9.38
C THR A 95 5.78 -13.87 -9.69
N ALA A 96 5.95 -14.88 -8.83
CA ALA A 96 5.25 -16.16 -8.95
C ALA A 96 3.77 -16.01 -8.61
N LEU A 97 3.42 -15.20 -7.60
CA LEU A 97 2.03 -14.92 -7.29
C LEU A 97 1.30 -14.20 -8.44
N GLY A 98 1.97 -13.26 -9.13
CA GLY A 98 1.42 -12.62 -10.33
C GLY A 98 0.96 -13.64 -11.37
N ARG A 99 1.79 -14.66 -11.63
CA ARG A 99 1.44 -15.78 -12.53
C ARG A 99 0.25 -16.59 -12.02
N VAL A 100 0.15 -16.83 -10.72
CA VAL A 100 -1.03 -17.50 -10.14
C VAL A 100 -2.30 -16.68 -10.35
N VAL A 101 -2.24 -15.36 -10.18
CA VAL A 101 -3.39 -14.48 -10.45
C VAL A 101 -3.77 -14.53 -11.92
N ASP A 102 -2.80 -14.49 -12.83
CA ASP A 102 -3.05 -14.49 -14.28
C ASP A 102 -3.65 -15.82 -14.77
N HIS A 103 -3.19 -16.96 -14.26
CA HIS A 103 -3.63 -18.29 -14.72
C HIS A 103 -4.80 -18.89 -13.94
N ARG A 104 -4.87 -18.67 -12.63
CA ARG A 104 -5.87 -19.27 -11.73
C ARG A 104 -6.84 -18.25 -11.13
N GLY A 105 -6.64 -16.97 -11.40
CA GLY A 105 -7.51 -15.88 -10.95
C GLY A 105 -7.28 -15.46 -9.49
N LEU A 106 -7.92 -14.35 -9.12
CA LEU A 106 -7.77 -13.71 -7.79
C LEU A 106 -8.27 -14.59 -6.64
N ARG A 107 -9.25 -15.47 -6.86
CA ARG A 107 -9.76 -16.36 -5.80
C ARG A 107 -8.72 -17.38 -5.37
N ALA A 108 -8.03 -18.01 -6.32
CA ALA A 108 -6.96 -18.96 -6.02
C ALA A 108 -5.78 -18.28 -5.32
N ALA A 109 -5.41 -17.07 -5.78
CA ALA A 109 -4.39 -16.25 -5.14
C ALA A 109 -4.77 -15.90 -3.69
N TRP A 110 -6.02 -15.49 -3.43
CA TRP A 110 -6.50 -15.22 -2.07
C TRP A 110 -6.35 -16.44 -1.15
N ILE A 111 -6.79 -17.62 -1.60
CA ILE A 111 -6.68 -18.85 -0.81
C ILE A 111 -5.20 -19.16 -0.49
N LEU A 112 -4.34 -19.15 -1.51
CA LEU A 112 -2.91 -19.43 -1.36
C LEU A 112 -2.26 -18.47 -0.36
N VAL A 113 -2.57 -17.17 -0.46
CA VAL A 113 -1.96 -16.13 0.37
C VAL A 113 -2.51 -16.15 1.80
N SER A 114 -3.81 -16.42 1.98
CA SER A 114 -4.40 -16.66 3.31
C SER A 114 -3.73 -17.83 4.02
N LEU A 115 -3.56 -18.96 3.34
CA LEU A 115 -2.90 -20.14 3.89
C LEU A 115 -1.42 -19.87 4.16
N GLY A 116 -0.72 -19.20 3.24
CA GLY A 116 0.68 -18.82 3.39
C GLY A 116 0.91 -17.89 4.58
N LEU A 117 0.03 -16.91 4.80
CA LEU A 117 0.14 -16.00 5.93
C LEU A 117 -0.22 -16.68 7.26
N ALA A 118 -1.24 -17.54 7.27
CA ALA A 118 -1.59 -18.33 8.46
C ALA A 118 -0.44 -19.28 8.85
N LEU A 119 0.17 -19.93 7.86
CA LEU A 119 1.38 -20.74 8.08
C LEU A 119 2.53 -19.89 8.60
N ALA A 120 2.74 -18.69 8.05
CA ALA A 120 3.79 -17.77 8.53
C ALA A 120 3.60 -17.41 10.01
N CYS A 121 2.37 -17.09 10.42
CA CYS A 121 2.03 -16.84 11.82
C CYS A 121 2.22 -18.10 12.69
N ALA A 122 1.79 -19.27 12.22
CA ALA A 122 2.00 -20.51 12.95
C ALA A 122 3.50 -20.82 13.15
N LEU A 123 4.31 -20.68 12.10
CA LEU A 123 5.77 -20.85 12.17
C LEU A 123 6.42 -19.81 13.09
N ALA A 124 5.97 -18.56 13.04
CA ALA A 124 6.42 -17.51 13.97
C ALA A 124 6.15 -17.91 15.44
N SER A 125 4.98 -18.48 15.73
CA SER A 125 4.62 -18.91 17.09
C SER A 125 5.47 -20.04 17.67
N VAL A 126 6.18 -20.79 16.82
CA VAL A 126 7.08 -21.88 17.23
C VAL A 126 8.52 -21.59 16.84
N ALA A 127 8.82 -20.36 16.40
CA ALA A 127 10.14 -19.98 15.95
C ALA A 127 11.16 -20.19 17.08
N ALA A 128 12.26 -20.85 16.72
CA ALA A 128 13.43 -21.06 17.54
C ALA A 128 14.66 -20.94 16.64
N GLY A 129 15.59 -20.05 16.99
CA GLY A 129 16.78 -19.77 16.21
C GLY A 129 16.54 -19.08 14.85
N ALA A 130 17.62 -18.86 14.11
CA ALA A 130 17.64 -18.01 12.92
C ALA A 130 16.91 -18.61 11.71
N ALA A 131 17.02 -19.92 11.49
CA ALA A 131 16.46 -20.57 10.30
C ALA A 131 14.93 -20.50 10.27
N LEU A 132 14.28 -20.87 11.37
CA LEU A 132 12.82 -20.84 11.44
C LEU A 132 12.28 -19.41 11.50
N ALA A 133 13.00 -18.51 12.19
CA ALA A 133 12.71 -17.08 12.17
C ALA A 133 12.78 -16.50 10.75
N PHE A 134 13.79 -16.88 9.96
CA PHE A 134 13.93 -16.44 8.58
C PHE A 134 12.75 -16.90 7.71
N VAL A 135 12.37 -18.18 7.80
CA VAL A 135 11.24 -18.72 7.03
C VAL A 135 9.94 -18.03 7.43
N ALA A 136 9.69 -17.86 8.72
CA ALA A 136 8.51 -17.17 9.23
C ALA A 136 8.46 -15.71 8.74
N LEU A 137 9.55 -14.95 8.90
CA LEU A 137 9.65 -13.57 8.44
C LEU A 137 9.47 -13.48 6.92
N ALA A 138 10.17 -14.29 6.13
CA ALA A 138 10.05 -14.28 4.68
C ALA A 138 8.60 -14.54 4.23
N LEU A 139 7.90 -15.49 4.85
CA LEU A 139 6.49 -15.77 4.54
C LEU A 139 5.54 -14.66 5.02
N LEU A 140 5.78 -14.06 6.19
CA LEU A 140 5.03 -12.90 6.69
C LEU A 140 5.15 -11.74 5.70
N ARG A 141 6.37 -11.43 5.25
CA ARG A 141 6.65 -10.36 4.28
C ARG A 141 6.04 -10.64 2.91
N THR A 142 6.16 -11.88 2.44
CA THR A 142 5.61 -12.31 1.16
C THR A 142 4.09 -12.26 1.16
N SER A 143 3.45 -12.88 2.15
CA SER A 143 2.00 -13.07 2.14
C SER A 143 1.25 -11.83 2.65
N GLY A 144 1.79 -11.15 3.67
CA GLY A 144 1.19 -9.96 4.26
C GLY A 144 1.46 -8.71 3.41
N GLN A 145 2.62 -8.05 3.60
CA GLN A 145 2.91 -6.79 2.90
C GLN A 145 2.88 -6.93 1.38
N GLY A 146 3.45 -7.99 0.82
CA GLY A 146 3.52 -8.17 -0.62
C GLY A 146 2.17 -8.56 -1.24
N SER A 147 1.73 -9.77 -0.92
CA SER A 147 0.70 -10.48 -1.68
C SER A 147 -0.72 -9.98 -1.42
N PHE A 148 -1.12 -9.77 -0.17
CA PHE A 148 -2.46 -9.28 0.16
C PHE A 148 -2.70 -7.85 -0.36
N THR A 149 -1.69 -6.98 -0.25
CA THR A 149 -1.70 -5.63 -0.84
C THR A 149 -1.88 -5.68 -2.36
N LEU A 150 -1.20 -6.61 -3.03
CA LEU A 150 -1.35 -6.83 -4.47
C LEU A 150 -2.78 -7.30 -4.82
N ILE A 151 -3.31 -8.29 -4.09
CA ILE A 151 -4.68 -8.79 -4.29
C ILE A 151 -5.70 -7.67 -4.13
N GLY A 152 -5.61 -6.87 -3.07
CA GLY A 152 -6.49 -5.72 -2.84
C GLY A 152 -6.46 -4.72 -4.00
N THR A 153 -5.27 -4.41 -4.50
CA THR A 153 -5.08 -3.52 -5.66
C THR A 153 -5.73 -4.09 -6.93
N LEU A 154 -5.50 -5.38 -7.22
CA LEU A 154 -6.01 -6.02 -8.43
C LEU A 154 -7.53 -6.21 -8.44
N LEU A 155 -8.14 -6.48 -7.28
CA LEU A 155 -9.60 -6.55 -7.11
C LEU A 155 -10.28 -5.26 -7.59
N VAL A 156 -9.77 -4.12 -7.11
CA VAL A 156 -10.34 -2.81 -7.47
C VAL A 156 -10.00 -2.42 -8.91
N ALA A 157 -8.77 -2.68 -9.35
CA ALA A 157 -8.33 -2.35 -10.71
C ALA A 157 -9.21 -2.98 -11.79
N GLY A 158 -9.72 -4.19 -11.55
CA GLY A 158 -10.64 -4.88 -12.47
C GLY A 158 -12.04 -4.29 -12.56
N SER A 159 -12.53 -3.64 -11.49
CA SER A 159 -13.98 -3.31 -11.34
C SER A 159 -14.32 -1.83 -11.44
N PHE A 160 -13.33 -0.93 -11.35
CA PHE A 160 -13.58 0.52 -11.20
C PHE A 160 -13.13 1.38 -12.39
N GLY A 161 -12.52 0.80 -13.43
CA GLY A 161 -12.18 1.50 -14.68
C GLY A 161 -11.44 2.83 -14.45
N ARG A 162 -11.99 3.94 -14.95
CA ARG A 162 -11.42 5.30 -14.78
C ARG A 162 -11.30 5.75 -13.31
N ARG A 163 -12.11 5.20 -12.39
CA ARG A 163 -12.09 5.53 -10.95
C ARG A 163 -11.24 4.58 -10.10
N ARG A 164 -10.43 3.71 -10.74
CA ARG A 164 -9.59 2.72 -10.03
C ARG A 164 -8.67 3.33 -8.97
N GLY A 165 -8.07 4.49 -9.23
CA GLY A 165 -7.17 5.14 -8.27
C GLY A 165 -7.87 5.57 -6.99
N GLN A 166 -9.06 6.18 -7.11
CA GLN A 166 -9.90 6.55 -5.97
C GLN A 166 -10.33 5.31 -5.18
N ALA A 167 -10.74 4.25 -5.87
CA ALA A 167 -11.19 3.05 -5.21
C ALA A 167 -10.03 2.29 -4.53
N VAL A 168 -8.81 2.32 -5.07
CA VAL A 168 -7.61 1.78 -4.39
C VAL A 168 -7.29 2.60 -3.15
N ALA A 169 -7.39 3.94 -3.22
CA ALA A 169 -7.19 4.79 -2.04
C ALA A 169 -8.19 4.47 -0.92
N VAL A 170 -9.48 4.27 -1.26
CA VAL A 170 -10.50 3.84 -0.28
C VAL A 170 -10.22 2.43 0.23
N ALA A 171 -9.80 1.51 -0.63
CA ALA A 171 -9.44 0.16 -0.20
C ALA A 171 -8.22 0.14 0.75
N ASN A 172 -7.25 1.01 0.50
CA ASN A 172 -6.04 1.15 1.32
C ASN A 172 -6.33 1.63 2.75
N LEU A 173 -7.50 2.21 3.01
CA LEU A 173 -7.97 2.46 4.38
C LEU A 173 -7.98 1.17 5.22
N GLY A 174 -8.04 -0.01 4.61
CA GLY A 174 -7.87 -1.29 5.31
C GLY A 174 -6.51 -1.42 6.01
N VAL A 175 -5.41 -1.01 5.35
CA VAL A 175 -4.07 -0.97 5.98
C VAL A 175 -4.05 0.07 7.10
N THR A 176 -4.62 1.24 6.88
CA THR A 176 -4.73 2.29 7.91
C THR A 176 -5.47 1.77 9.13
N LEU A 177 -6.68 1.22 8.96
CA LEU A 177 -7.48 0.67 10.05
C LEU A 177 -6.73 -0.44 10.78
N ALA A 178 -6.05 -1.33 10.05
CA ALA A 178 -5.24 -2.37 10.66
C ALA A 178 -4.05 -1.80 11.45
N SER A 179 -3.36 -0.77 10.94
CA SER A 179 -2.26 -0.12 11.66
C SER A 179 -2.70 0.58 12.94
N VAL A 180 -3.95 1.05 13.00
CA VAL A 180 -4.53 1.70 14.19
C VAL A 180 -4.99 0.66 15.20
N ALA A 181 -5.70 -0.37 14.75
CA ALA A 181 -6.36 -1.32 15.63
C ALA A 181 -5.44 -2.46 16.07
N THR A 182 -4.65 -3.04 15.15
CA THR A 182 -3.95 -4.30 15.43
C THR A 182 -2.78 -4.17 16.40
N PRO A 183 -1.92 -3.13 16.37
CA PRO A 183 -0.83 -3.01 17.34
C PRO A 183 -1.28 -2.99 18.81
N PRO A 184 -2.21 -2.12 19.25
CA PRO A 184 -2.63 -2.13 20.66
C PRO A 184 -3.41 -3.40 21.05
N LEU A 185 -4.22 -3.97 20.14
CA LEU A 185 -4.95 -5.21 20.41
C LEU A 185 -4.00 -6.40 20.59
N VAL A 186 -2.99 -6.50 19.72
CA VAL A 186 -1.98 -7.55 19.81
C VAL A 186 -1.09 -7.33 21.03
N ALA A 187 -0.68 -6.10 21.32
CA ALA A 187 0.08 -5.79 22.53
C ALA A 187 -0.69 -6.18 23.81
N LEU A 188 -2.00 -5.91 23.87
CA LEU A 188 -2.85 -6.34 24.99
C LEU A 188 -2.90 -7.87 25.10
N LEU A 189 -3.03 -8.57 23.97
CA LEU A 189 -3.01 -10.03 23.93
C LEU A 189 -1.67 -10.60 24.41
N ILE A 190 -0.55 -9.99 24.01
CA ILE A 190 0.80 -10.37 24.46
C ILE A 190 0.92 -10.22 25.98
N VAL A 191 0.51 -9.07 26.53
CA VAL A 191 0.55 -8.80 27.97
C VAL A 191 -0.29 -9.79 28.79
N GLN A 192 -1.45 -10.20 28.27
CA GLN A 192 -2.34 -11.14 28.96
C GLN A 192 -1.95 -12.61 28.79
N THR A 193 -1.18 -12.94 27.75
CA THR A 193 -0.86 -14.32 27.39
C THR A 193 0.64 -14.45 27.12
N ASP A 194 1.03 -14.53 25.84
CA ASP A 194 2.40 -14.60 25.35
C ASP A 194 2.40 -14.27 23.84
N TRP A 195 3.55 -13.84 23.32
CA TRP A 195 3.72 -13.52 21.90
C TRP A 195 3.50 -14.70 20.96
N ARG A 196 3.78 -15.94 21.40
CA ARG A 196 3.48 -17.14 20.62
C ARG A 196 1.99 -17.37 20.52
N VAL A 197 1.25 -17.15 21.62
CA VAL A 197 -0.21 -17.23 21.62
C VAL A 197 -0.81 -16.19 20.70
N ALA A 198 -0.30 -14.95 20.73
CA ALA A 198 -0.75 -13.89 19.83
C ALA A 198 -0.58 -14.25 18.34
N TYR A 199 0.55 -14.85 17.94
CA TYR A 199 0.72 -15.36 16.57
C TYR A 199 -0.25 -16.49 16.22
N ARG A 200 -0.54 -17.40 17.14
CA ARG A 200 -1.54 -18.47 16.91
C ARG A 200 -2.94 -17.88 16.71
N VAL A 201 -3.31 -16.89 17.51
CA VAL A 201 -4.58 -16.17 17.34
C VAL A 201 -4.65 -15.48 15.98
N LEU A 202 -3.57 -14.81 15.55
CA LEU A 202 -3.51 -14.22 14.20
C LEU A 202 -3.66 -15.28 13.09
N ALA A 203 -3.03 -16.45 13.24
CA ALA A 203 -3.21 -17.56 12.31
C ALA A 203 -4.67 -18.04 12.25
N LEU A 204 -5.33 -18.18 13.40
CA LEU A 204 -6.75 -18.56 13.47
C LEU A 204 -7.66 -17.50 12.85
N VAL A 205 -7.41 -16.21 13.09
CA VAL A 205 -8.14 -15.11 12.45
C VAL A 205 -8.01 -15.20 10.92
N LEU A 206 -6.82 -15.48 10.41
CA LEU A 206 -6.61 -15.64 8.97
C LEU A 206 -7.38 -16.83 8.39
N LEU A 207 -7.42 -17.96 9.09
CA LEU A 207 -8.11 -19.18 8.63
C LEU A 207 -9.63 -19.08 8.78
N LEU A 208 -10.13 -18.47 9.85
CA LEU A 208 -11.55 -18.47 10.19
C LEU A 208 -12.30 -17.23 9.66
N LEU A 209 -11.60 -16.11 9.48
CA LEU A 209 -12.22 -14.85 9.05
C LEU A 209 -11.77 -14.43 7.65
N VAL A 210 -10.48 -14.52 7.32
CA VAL A 210 -9.96 -14.01 6.03
C VAL A 210 -10.08 -15.03 4.90
N LEU A 211 -9.73 -16.29 5.15
CA LEU A 211 -9.78 -17.35 4.14
C LEU A 211 -11.21 -17.58 3.59
N PRO A 212 -12.28 -17.62 4.41
CA PRO A 212 -13.64 -17.85 3.89
C PRO A 212 -14.14 -16.73 2.96
N LEU A 213 -13.60 -15.51 3.08
CA LEU A 213 -13.93 -14.41 2.17
C LEU A 213 -13.55 -14.71 0.71
N ALA A 214 -12.66 -15.69 0.46
CA ALA A 214 -12.36 -16.17 -0.88
C ALA A 214 -13.60 -16.64 -1.66
N VAL A 215 -14.64 -17.14 -0.97
CA VAL A 215 -15.92 -17.55 -1.61
C VAL A 215 -16.65 -16.35 -2.23
N LEU A 216 -16.44 -15.15 -1.68
CA LEU A 216 -17.05 -13.91 -2.15
C LEU A 216 -16.26 -13.27 -3.32
N VAL A 217 -15.02 -13.71 -3.54
CA VAL A 217 -14.19 -13.29 -4.68
C VAL A 217 -14.75 -13.93 -5.95
N ARG A 218 -15.44 -13.13 -6.77
CA ARG A 218 -16.02 -13.57 -8.04
C ARG A 218 -15.36 -12.87 -9.22
N PRO A 219 -15.24 -13.54 -10.38
CA PRO A 219 -14.91 -12.86 -11.63
C PRO A 219 -15.84 -11.68 -11.87
N GLY A 220 -15.29 -10.55 -12.32
CA GLY A 220 -16.09 -9.38 -12.67
C GLY A 220 -16.96 -9.65 -13.91
N PRO A 221 -18.07 -8.92 -14.09
CA PRO A 221 -18.83 -8.97 -15.33
C PRO A 221 -17.94 -8.57 -16.53
N PRO A 222 -18.20 -9.10 -17.73
CA PRO A 222 -17.37 -8.86 -18.91
C PRO A 222 -17.16 -7.36 -19.16
N ARG A 223 -15.91 -6.99 -19.46
CA ARG A 223 -15.48 -5.59 -19.66
C ARG A 223 -16.26 -4.94 -20.81
N ARG A 224 -16.80 -3.74 -20.59
CA ARG A 224 -17.06 -2.82 -21.71
C ARG A 224 -15.71 -2.31 -22.24
N PRO A 225 -15.50 -2.21 -23.57
CA PRO A 225 -14.28 -1.68 -24.13
C PRO A 225 -14.05 -0.25 -23.62
N ALA A 226 -12.86 0.02 -23.10
CA ALA A 226 -12.50 1.34 -22.61
C ALA A 226 -12.36 2.30 -23.80
N VAL A 227 -13.28 3.26 -23.93
CA VAL A 227 -13.11 4.39 -24.83
C VAL A 227 -11.85 5.15 -24.40
N SER A 228 -10.86 5.19 -25.27
CA SER A 228 -9.62 5.95 -25.15
C SER A 228 -9.94 7.45 -25.18
N GLY A 229 -10.12 8.06 -24.01
CA GLY A 229 -10.28 9.50 -23.85
C GLY A 229 -9.41 9.96 -22.68
N GLY A 230 -8.39 10.75 -23.00
CA GLY A 230 -7.39 11.24 -22.05
C GLY A 230 -8.01 12.03 -20.89
N SER A 231 -7.49 11.82 -19.69
CA SER A 231 -7.44 12.81 -18.62
C SER A 231 -6.67 12.26 -17.42
N THR A 232 -5.72 13.08 -16.99
CA THR A 232 -5.10 13.23 -15.67
C THR A 232 -5.86 12.57 -14.52
N ALA A 233 -5.45 11.36 -14.16
CA ALA A 233 -5.84 10.70 -12.93
C ALA A 233 -4.59 10.04 -12.34
N MET A 234 -4.34 10.35 -11.07
CA MET A 234 -3.37 9.73 -10.16
C MET A 234 -2.84 8.38 -10.70
N ALA A 235 -1.57 8.38 -11.12
CA ALA A 235 -1.01 7.21 -11.80
C ALA A 235 -1.01 6.01 -10.84
N PRO A 236 -1.34 4.81 -11.33
CA PRO A 236 -1.48 3.61 -10.52
C PRO A 236 -0.17 3.27 -9.78
N PHE A 237 -0.25 2.82 -8.52
CA PHE A 237 0.76 1.90 -7.99
C PHE A 237 0.86 0.70 -8.95
N PRO A 238 2.06 0.19 -9.25
CA PRO A 238 2.18 -0.89 -10.21
C PRO A 238 1.47 -2.12 -9.66
N SER A 239 0.30 -2.40 -10.23
CA SER A 239 -0.20 -3.75 -10.44
C SER A 239 0.95 -4.62 -10.91
N ALA A 240 1.06 -5.82 -10.30
CA ALA A 240 1.97 -6.92 -10.65
C ALA A 240 2.86 -6.59 -11.85
N VAL A 241 4.13 -6.30 -11.58
CA VAL A 241 5.17 -6.08 -12.57
C VAL A 241 5.00 -7.12 -13.67
N ARG A 242 4.53 -6.70 -14.85
CA ARG A 242 4.67 -7.52 -16.05
C ARG A 242 6.17 -7.54 -16.32
N PRO A 243 6.84 -8.71 -16.31
CA PRO A 243 8.21 -8.79 -16.76
C PRO A 243 8.20 -8.51 -18.26
N GLY A 244 8.38 -7.25 -18.64
CA GLY A 244 8.92 -6.92 -19.95
C GLY A 244 10.40 -7.30 -20.01
N PRO A 245 11.00 -7.42 -21.19
CA PRO A 245 12.43 -7.68 -21.31
C PRO A 245 13.19 -6.65 -20.45
N LEU A 246 14.00 -7.14 -19.50
CA LEU A 246 14.92 -6.34 -18.71
C LEU A 246 16.03 -5.79 -19.62
N GLY A 247 15.66 -4.88 -20.52
CA GLY A 247 16.61 -3.91 -21.04
C GLY A 247 16.98 -3.00 -19.88
N LEU A 248 17.99 -3.42 -19.10
CA LEU A 248 18.67 -2.62 -18.08
C LEU A 248 19.36 -1.45 -18.79
N GLN A 249 18.58 -0.46 -19.20
CA GLN A 249 19.13 0.85 -19.49
C GLN A 249 19.57 1.43 -18.16
N VAL A 250 20.87 1.69 -18.04
CA VAL A 250 21.44 2.38 -16.89
C VAL A 250 20.67 3.69 -16.71
N PRO A 251 20.03 3.94 -15.54
CA PRO A 251 19.29 5.17 -15.34
C PRO A 251 20.22 6.38 -15.46
N THR A 252 19.75 7.44 -16.12
CA THR A 252 20.50 8.70 -16.22
C THR A 252 20.78 9.25 -14.82
N ALA A 253 21.84 10.06 -14.66
CA ALA A 253 22.20 10.64 -13.37
C ALA A 253 21.02 11.36 -12.68
N GLY A 254 20.18 12.07 -13.45
CA GLY A 254 18.99 12.72 -12.92
C GLY A 254 17.88 11.76 -12.50
N THR A 255 17.70 10.63 -13.21
CA THR A 255 16.76 9.56 -12.83
C THR A 255 17.23 8.85 -11.56
N THR A 256 18.51 8.49 -11.49
CA THR A 256 19.12 7.88 -10.30
C THR A 256 18.98 8.78 -9.08
N ARG A 257 19.22 10.09 -9.21
CA ARG A 257 18.99 11.06 -8.13
C ARG A 257 17.54 11.04 -7.65
N LEU A 258 16.57 11.00 -8.56
CA LEU A 258 15.16 10.98 -8.21
C LEU A 258 14.76 9.68 -7.49
N LEU A 259 15.31 8.54 -7.93
CA LEU A 259 15.16 7.25 -7.25
C LEU A 259 15.68 7.32 -5.81
N VAL A 260 16.86 7.91 -5.60
CA VAL A 260 17.46 8.09 -4.26
C VAL A 260 16.57 8.97 -3.37
N VAL A 261 16.15 10.14 -3.87
CA VAL A 261 15.28 11.06 -3.10
C VAL A 261 13.98 10.37 -2.67
N LEU A 262 13.36 9.59 -3.56
CA LEU A 262 12.12 8.88 -3.25
C LEU A 262 12.32 7.60 -2.41
N ALA A 263 13.55 7.07 -2.34
CA ALA A 263 13.88 5.91 -1.53
C ALA A 263 14.18 6.25 -0.05
N VAL A 264 14.60 7.49 0.25
CA VAL A 264 14.91 7.91 1.63
C VAL A 264 13.68 7.91 2.55
N PRO A 265 12.52 8.47 2.18
CA PRO A 265 11.33 8.44 3.05
C PRO A 265 10.87 7.03 3.47
N PRO A 266 10.69 6.03 2.57
CA PRO A 266 10.32 4.69 3.01
C PRO A 266 11.43 4.00 3.82
N LEU A 267 12.70 4.37 3.64
CA LEU A 267 13.80 3.92 4.50
C LEU A 267 13.61 4.45 5.92
N ILE A 268 13.44 5.77 6.09
CA ILE A 268 13.24 6.39 7.41
C ILE A 268 11.97 5.86 8.08
N GLY A 269 10.85 5.91 7.37
CA GLY A 269 9.55 5.43 7.85
C GLY A 269 9.61 3.99 8.32
N THR A 270 10.27 3.10 7.56
CA THR A 270 10.41 1.69 7.96
C THR A 270 11.37 1.52 9.13
N ALA A 271 12.52 2.20 9.15
CA ALA A 271 13.50 2.10 10.23
C ALA A 271 12.89 2.47 11.58
N VAL A 272 12.19 3.60 11.64
CA VAL A 272 11.53 4.11 12.85
C VAL A 272 10.33 3.24 13.22
N THR A 273 9.45 2.89 12.26
CA THR A 273 8.27 2.07 12.55
C THR A 273 8.64 0.69 13.07
N PHE A 274 9.67 0.06 12.49
CA PHE A 274 10.12 -1.28 12.90
C PHE A 274 10.71 -1.28 14.32
N HIS A 275 11.34 -0.18 14.74
CA HIS A 275 11.89 0.00 16.08
C HIS A 275 10.97 0.83 16.99
N ALA A 276 9.70 1.00 16.62
CA ALA A 276 8.82 1.94 17.30
C ALA A 276 8.71 1.66 18.80
N VAL A 277 8.44 0.40 19.17
CA VAL A 277 8.27 0.02 20.58
C VAL A 277 9.54 0.23 21.37
N SER A 278 10.70 -0.23 20.87
CA SER A 278 11.98 -0.08 21.57
C SER A 278 12.41 1.39 21.69
N LEU A 279 12.19 2.18 20.64
CA LEU A 279 12.51 3.60 20.61
C LEU A 279 11.67 4.40 21.59
N LEU A 280 10.38 4.07 21.72
CA LEU A 280 9.47 4.72 22.65
C LEU A 280 9.70 4.26 24.09
N ALA A 281 10.04 2.98 24.29
CA ALA A 281 10.44 2.46 25.60
C ALA A 281 11.68 3.17 26.14
N ALA A 282 12.65 3.51 25.27
CA ALA A 282 13.83 4.31 25.64
C ALA A 282 13.50 5.76 26.04
N ARG A 283 12.23 6.18 25.94
CA ARG A 283 11.70 7.48 26.37
C ARG A 283 10.69 7.34 27.51
N ASP A 284 10.75 6.25 28.27
CA ASP A 284 9.85 5.95 29.39
C ASP A 284 8.36 5.83 29.01
N ILE A 285 8.07 5.55 27.73
CA ILE A 285 6.71 5.27 27.27
C ILE A 285 6.46 3.77 27.40
N GLY A 286 5.49 3.41 28.23
CA GLY A 286 5.14 2.00 28.47
C GLY A 286 4.67 1.26 27.22
N TYR A 287 4.85 -0.07 27.20
CA TYR A 287 4.63 -0.94 26.05
C TYR A 287 3.27 -0.78 25.33
N LEU A 288 2.16 -0.71 26.09
CA LEU A 288 0.82 -0.51 25.51
C LEU A 288 0.66 0.86 24.87
N ALA A 289 1.20 1.91 25.49
CA ALA A 289 1.20 3.26 24.94
C ALA A 289 2.08 3.33 23.68
N ALA A 290 3.27 2.72 23.72
CA ALA A 290 4.18 2.65 22.59
C ALA A 290 3.54 1.92 21.38
N SER A 291 2.85 0.81 21.62
CA SER A 291 2.12 0.08 20.59
C SER A 291 0.95 0.90 20.03
N SER A 292 0.26 1.68 20.86
CA SER A 292 -0.80 2.60 20.42
C SER A 292 -0.26 3.75 19.55
N MET A 293 0.96 4.21 19.80
CA MET A 293 1.62 5.26 19.00
C MET A 293 1.98 4.78 17.58
N VAL A 294 2.13 3.47 17.38
CA VAL A 294 2.21 2.90 16.03
C VAL A 294 0.90 3.11 15.26
N GLY A 295 -0.24 3.10 15.95
CA GLY A 295 -1.53 3.49 15.37
C GLY A 295 -1.61 4.97 15.02
N LEU A 296 -1.01 5.84 15.83
CA LEU A 296 -0.91 7.28 15.53
C LEU A 296 -0.17 7.53 14.20
N LEU A 297 0.93 6.82 13.93
CA LEU A 297 1.62 6.87 12.63
C LEU A 297 0.66 6.59 11.47
N GLY A 298 -0.19 5.56 11.61
CA GLY A 298 -1.20 5.19 10.62
C GLY A 298 -2.26 6.27 10.39
N LEU A 299 -2.81 6.84 11.46
CA LEU A 299 -3.79 7.94 11.38
C LEU A 299 -3.20 9.19 10.72
N CYS A 300 -2.02 9.60 11.17
CA CYS A 300 -1.31 10.73 10.60
C CYS A 300 -0.92 10.46 9.14
N SER A 301 -0.60 9.22 8.77
CA SER A 301 -0.39 8.85 7.37
C SER A 301 -1.63 9.02 6.51
N ALA A 302 -2.81 8.61 6.98
CA ALA A 302 -4.05 8.87 6.25
C ALA A 302 -4.32 10.38 6.06
N LEU A 303 -4.07 11.18 7.10
CA LEU A 303 -4.16 12.64 7.00
C LEU A 303 -3.13 13.20 6.01
N GLY A 304 -1.90 12.69 6.02
CA GLY A 304 -0.83 13.06 5.09
C GLY A 304 -1.20 12.80 3.63
N VAL A 305 -1.87 11.67 3.34
CA VAL A 305 -2.41 11.37 1.99
C VAL A 305 -3.41 12.44 1.55
N VAL A 306 -4.34 12.82 2.44
CA VAL A 306 -5.37 13.84 2.12
C VAL A 306 -4.72 15.21 1.87
N LEU A 307 -3.84 15.64 2.78
CA LEU A 307 -3.15 16.94 2.66
C LEU A 307 -2.28 16.99 1.41
N ALA A 308 -1.47 15.96 1.17
CA ALA A 308 -0.64 15.88 -0.03
C ALA A 308 -1.48 15.84 -1.31
N GLY A 309 -2.62 15.14 -1.31
CA GLY A 309 -3.53 15.09 -2.45
C GLY A 309 -4.08 16.46 -2.86
N VAL A 310 -4.37 17.33 -1.88
CA VAL A 310 -4.83 18.70 -2.15
C VAL A 310 -3.70 19.60 -2.64
N VAL A 311 -2.50 19.43 -2.08
CA VAL A 311 -1.37 20.32 -2.33
C VAL A 311 -0.60 19.95 -3.61
N VAL A 312 -0.47 18.66 -3.93
CA VAL A 312 0.42 18.18 -5.01
C VAL A 312 0.08 18.76 -6.38
N ASP A 313 -1.19 19.03 -6.66
CA ASP A 313 -1.65 19.61 -7.92
C ASP A 313 -1.40 21.12 -8.03
N ARG A 314 -1.10 21.78 -6.92
CA ARG A 314 -0.86 23.23 -6.85
C ARG A 314 0.61 23.62 -6.80
N ILE A 315 1.50 22.64 -6.63
CA ILE A 315 2.94 22.87 -6.46
C ILE A 315 3.75 22.17 -7.55
N SER A 316 4.95 22.71 -7.80
CA SER A 316 5.91 22.05 -8.69
C SER A 316 6.38 20.71 -8.11
N THR A 317 6.75 19.77 -8.98
CA THR A 317 7.34 18.47 -8.58
C THR A 317 8.55 18.65 -7.65
N ARG A 318 9.41 19.63 -7.95
CA ARG A 318 10.59 19.97 -7.15
C ARG A 318 10.20 20.42 -5.74
N THR A 319 9.23 21.35 -5.64
CA THR A 319 8.71 21.82 -4.34
C THR A 319 8.14 20.67 -3.53
N GLY A 320 7.39 19.76 -4.17
CA GLY A 320 6.83 18.58 -3.49
C GLY A 320 7.91 17.67 -2.92
N LEU A 321 8.98 17.40 -3.67
CA LEU A 321 10.10 16.55 -3.22
C LEU A 321 10.87 17.18 -2.05
N VAL A 322 11.08 18.50 -2.08
CA VAL A 322 11.75 19.23 -1.00
C VAL A 322 10.89 19.23 0.27
N LEU A 323 9.60 19.58 0.15
CA LEU A 323 8.68 19.62 1.30
C LEU A 323 8.56 18.25 1.96
N LEU A 324 8.39 17.19 1.17
CA LEU A 324 8.27 15.83 1.69
C LEU A 324 9.56 15.39 2.42
N SER A 325 10.72 15.58 1.80
CA SER A 325 12.01 15.26 2.42
C SER A 325 12.24 16.09 3.69
N ALA A 326 11.79 17.34 3.71
CA ALA A 326 11.91 18.22 4.88
C ALA A 326 11.00 17.77 6.03
N VAL A 327 9.77 17.30 5.74
CA VAL A 327 8.86 16.73 6.76
C VAL A 327 9.49 15.51 7.42
N GLU A 328 10.10 14.60 6.64
CA GLU A 328 10.82 13.43 7.16
C GLU A 328 12.02 13.83 8.02
N LEU A 329 12.81 14.83 7.58
CA LEU A 329 13.92 15.38 8.35
C LEU A 329 13.43 15.95 9.70
N VAL A 330 12.40 16.80 9.67
CA VAL A 330 11.82 17.40 10.87
C VAL A 330 11.30 16.32 11.82
N ALA A 331 10.65 15.28 11.30
CA ALA A 331 10.20 14.16 12.13
C ALA A 331 11.37 13.49 12.87
N VAL A 332 12.46 13.15 12.18
CA VAL A 332 13.64 12.52 12.80
C VAL A 332 14.32 13.45 13.80
N LEU A 333 14.44 14.74 13.49
CA LEU A 333 15.02 15.74 14.42
C LEU A 333 14.20 15.87 15.70
N ILE A 334 12.86 15.83 15.60
CA ILE A 334 11.98 15.82 16.76
C ILE A 334 12.18 14.53 17.57
N ILE A 335 12.27 13.36 16.93
CA ILE A 335 12.48 12.05 17.59
C ILE A 335 13.82 11.97 18.33
N LEU A 336 14.85 12.66 17.85
CA LEU A 336 16.16 12.74 18.50
C LEU A 336 16.08 13.39 19.89
N VAL A 337 15.14 14.31 20.09
CA VAL A 337 14.91 14.94 21.39
C VAL A 337 14.45 13.89 22.41
N PRO A 338 15.14 13.72 23.54
CA PRO A 338 14.92 12.59 24.44
C PRO A 338 13.75 12.81 25.41
N THR A 339 12.57 13.14 24.90
CA THR A 339 11.36 13.32 25.72
C THR A 339 10.16 12.57 25.15
N PRO A 340 9.21 12.12 26.00
CA PRO A 340 7.99 11.45 25.54
C PRO A 340 7.15 12.31 24.58
N ALA A 341 7.05 13.61 24.88
CA ALA A 341 6.29 14.57 24.08
C ALA A 341 6.91 14.75 22.69
N ALA A 342 8.23 14.87 22.60
CA ALA A 342 8.92 14.96 21.32
C ALA A 342 8.78 13.66 20.54
N ALA A 343 8.97 12.49 21.16
CA ALA A 343 8.75 11.22 20.48
C ALA A 343 7.32 11.11 19.88
N THR A 344 6.31 11.55 20.61
CA THR A 344 4.92 11.59 20.13
C THR A 344 4.73 12.52 18.95
N ALA A 345 5.22 13.76 19.06
CA ALA A 345 5.15 14.73 17.96
C ALA A 345 5.90 14.24 16.72
N GLY A 346 7.09 13.66 16.92
CA GLY A 346 7.93 13.14 15.84
C GLY A 346 7.27 11.98 15.09
N PHE A 347 6.63 11.06 15.80
CA PHE A 347 5.83 9.99 15.19
C PHE A 347 4.63 10.53 14.41
N ALA A 348 3.92 11.53 14.94
CA ALA A 348 2.82 12.16 14.22
C ALA A 348 3.29 12.83 12.90
N VAL A 349 4.40 13.59 12.96
CA VAL A 349 4.99 14.24 11.78
C VAL A 349 5.51 13.21 10.78
N LEU A 350 6.15 12.14 11.26
CA LEU A 350 6.60 11.04 10.40
C LEU A 350 5.42 10.40 9.66
N GLY A 351 4.31 10.15 10.36
CA GLY A 351 3.09 9.62 9.77
C GLY A 351 2.60 10.50 8.62
N LEU A 352 2.50 11.82 8.83
CA LEU A 352 2.12 12.78 7.78
C LEU A 352 3.05 12.68 6.55
N GLY A 353 4.35 12.58 6.77
CA GLY A 353 5.37 12.36 5.74
C GLY A 353 5.08 11.09 4.94
N MET A 354 4.96 9.94 5.62
CA MET A 354 4.68 8.64 4.99
C MET A 354 3.44 8.66 4.08
N GLY A 355 2.39 9.36 4.50
CA GLY A 355 1.19 9.55 3.66
C GLY A 355 1.45 10.34 2.38
N GLY A 356 2.23 11.43 2.50
CA GLY A 356 2.61 12.27 1.37
C GLY A 356 3.50 11.56 0.33
N VAL A 357 4.37 10.64 0.77
CA VAL A 357 5.24 9.85 -0.13
C VAL A 357 4.42 9.12 -1.19
N GLY A 358 3.33 8.46 -0.78
CA GLY A 358 2.50 7.67 -1.70
C GLY A 358 1.88 8.53 -2.81
N VAL A 359 1.38 9.71 -2.45
CA VAL A 359 0.77 10.66 -3.39
C VAL A 359 1.81 11.24 -4.34
N LEU A 360 2.96 11.68 -3.80
CA LEU A 360 4.01 12.30 -4.59
C LEU A 360 4.64 11.30 -5.58
N ASN A 361 4.96 10.09 -5.11
CA ASN A 361 5.48 9.03 -5.98
C ASN A 361 4.49 8.68 -7.12
N GLY A 362 3.18 8.75 -6.89
CA GLY A 362 2.17 8.54 -7.93
C GLY A 362 2.11 9.63 -9.02
N THR A 363 2.70 10.80 -8.80
CA THR A 363 2.58 11.96 -9.72
C THR A 363 3.91 12.38 -10.34
N VAL A 364 5.01 12.30 -9.58
CA VAL A 364 6.36 12.71 -10.00
C VAL A 364 6.75 12.11 -11.35
N TRP A 365 6.62 10.79 -11.51
CA TRP A 365 7.12 10.09 -12.69
C TRP A 365 6.40 10.53 -13.97
N ALA A 366 5.08 10.71 -13.90
CA ALA A 366 4.29 11.16 -15.04
C ALA A 366 4.56 12.63 -15.40
N ARG A 367 4.81 13.48 -14.40
CA ARG A 367 5.17 14.90 -14.61
C ARG A 367 6.57 15.07 -15.19
N THR A 368 7.51 14.18 -14.86
CA THR A 368 8.90 14.28 -15.30
C THR A 368 9.16 13.61 -16.65
N PHE A 369 8.59 12.43 -16.88
CA PHE A 369 8.89 11.61 -18.07
C PHE A 369 7.69 11.42 -19.02
N GLY A 370 6.54 12.02 -18.71
CA GLY A 370 5.31 11.77 -19.44
C GLY A 370 4.73 10.39 -19.15
N THR A 371 3.79 9.96 -19.99
CA THR A 371 3.05 8.70 -19.81
C THR A 371 3.63 7.53 -20.62
N ALA A 372 4.47 7.82 -21.62
CA ALA A 372 5.15 6.80 -22.41
C ALA A 372 6.22 6.08 -21.56
N GLY A 373 6.16 4.75 -21.47
CA GLY A 373 7.13 3.97 -20.68
C GLY A 373 7.03 4.16 -19.16
N LEU A 374 5.99 4.84 -18.66
CA LEU A 374 5.79 5.17 -17.24
C LEU A 374 5.87 3.94 -16.32
N GLY A 375 5.32 2.81 -16.76
CA GLY A 375 5.34 1.55 -15.99
C GLY A 375 6.75 1.01 -15.73
N ARG A 376 7.70 1.22 -16.66
CA ARG A 376 9.09 0.77 -16.49
C ARG A 376 9.80 1.59 -15.41
N VAL A 377 9.67 2.91 -15.48
CA VAL A 377 10.33 3.83 -14.53
C VAL A 377 9.69 3.71 -13.14
N GLN A 378 8.35 3.63 -13.06
CA GLN A 378 7.66 3.38 -11.79
C GLN A 378 8.02 2.01 -11.19
N GLY A 379 8.21 0.97 -12.00
CA GLY A 379 8.66 -0.33 -11.52
C GLY A 379 10.06 -0.27 -10.90
N LEU A 380 11.00 0.44 -11.54
CA LEU A 380 12.33 0.68 -11.00
C LEU A 380 12.26 1.49 -9.69
N ALA A 381 11.43 2.53 -9.64
CA ALA A 381 11.21 3.34 -8.44
C ALA A 381 10.64 2.55 -7.27
N GLN A 382 9.64 1.70 -7.51
CA GLN A 382 9.12 0.83 -6.45
C GLN A 382 10.17 -0.15 -5.97
N SER A 383 10.96 -0.72 -6.88
CA SER A 383 12.04 -1.64 -6.52
C SER A 383 13.10 -0.96 -5.66
N SER A 384 13.50 0.28 -5.98
CA SER A 384 14.46 1.04 -5.17
C SER A 384 13.89 1.40 -3.80
N MET A 385 12.62 1.80 -3.73
CA MET A 385 11.93 2.09 -2.46
C MET A 385 11.82 0.84 -1.57
N ILE A 386 11.49 -0.32 -2.15
CA ILE A 386 11.42 -1.60 -1.42
C ILE A 386 12.81 -2.01 -0.92
N ALA A 387 13.85 -1.87 -1.74
CA ALA A 387 15.22 -2.18 -1.33
C ALA A 387 15.68 -1.28 -0.16
N ALA A 388 15.38 0.02 -0.22
CA ALA A 388 15.62 0.96 0.86
C ALA A 388 14.90 0.55 2.16
N ALA A 389 13.60 0.23 2.07
CA ALA A 389 12.80 -0.22 3.20
C ALA A 389 13.25 -1.57 3.77
N ALA A 390 13.80 -2.47 2.94
CA ALA A 390 14.30 -3.77 3.38
C ALA A 390 15.53 -3.63 4.28
N VAL A 391 16.48 -2.76 3.90
CA VAL A 391 17.72 -2.53 4.66
C VAL A 391 17.49 -1.61 5.86
N ALA A 392 16.41 -0.82 5.86
CA ALA A 392 16.11 0.21 6.86
C ALA A 392 16.28 -0.21 8.34
N PRO A 393 15.76 -1.38 8.80
CA PRO A 393 15.91 -1.78 10.21
C PRO A 393 17.35 -2.02 10.64
N LEU A 394 18.28 -2.29 9.71
CA LEU A 394 19.68 -2.55 10.07
C LEU A 394 20.36 -1.32 10.67
N LEU A 395 19.99 -0.10 10.27
CA LEU A 395 20.67 1.12 10.75
C LEU A 395 20.45 1.34 12.26
N PRO A 396 19.20 1.35 12.79
CA PRO A 396 19.00 1.45 14.24
C PRO A 396 19.43 0.19 14.99
N ALA A 397 19.34 -1.00 14.37
CA ALA A 397 19.75 -2.25 15.01
C ALA A 397 21.26 -2.32 15.26
N LEU A 398 22.08 -1.91 14.27
CA LEU A 398 23.53 -1.81 14.42
C LEU A 398 23.92 -0.78 15.48
N SER A 399 23.22 0.36 15.50
CA SER A 399 23.41 1.39 16.53
C SER A 399 23.20 0.81 17.93
N LEU A 400 22.07 0.11 18.15
CA LEU A 400 21.82 -0.56 19.43
C LEU A 400 22.87 -1.62 19.74
N GLY A 401 23.23 -2.48 18.78
CA GLY A 401 24.19 -3.57 19.02
C GLY A 401 25.62 -3.12 19.31
N LEU A 402 26.01 -1.92 18.88
CA LEU A 402 27.36 -1.37 19.07
C LEU A 402 27.46 -0.37 20.22
N THR A 403 26.38 0.34 20.54
CA THR A 403 26.42 1.46 21.49
C THR A 403 25.30 1.44 22.53
N ASP A 404 24.46 0.40 22.57
CA ASP A 404 23.26 0.29 23.42
C ASP A 404 22.34 1.51 23.34
N SER A 405 22.34 2.20 22.20
CA SER A 405 21.58 3.44 22.01
C SER A 405 21.02 3.54 20.60
N HIS A 406 19.79 4.07 20.51
CA HIS A 406 19.17 4.42 19.23
C HIS A 406 19.74 5.70 18.62
N HIS A 407 20.46 6.52 19.40
CA HIS A 407 20.84 7.88 19.02
C HIS A 407 21.77 7.93 17.78
N PRO A 408 22.86 7.14 17.67
CA PRO A 408 23.68 7.12 16.47
C PRO A 408 22.91 6.71 15.20
N GLY A 409 22.04 5.70 15.31
CA GLY A 409 21.19 5.25 14.21
C GLY A 409 20.23 6.34 13.73
N LEU A 410 19.62 7.08 14.66
CA LEU A 410 18.76 8.23 14.33
C LEU A 410 19.55 9.37 13.67
N LEU A 411 20.80 9.63 14.09
CA LEU A 411 21.66 10.61 13.42
C LEU A 411 21.97 10.20 11.97
N VAL A 412 22.23 8.92 11.71
CA VAL A 412 22.39 8.41 10.34
C VAL A 412 21.12 8.68 9.53
N LEU A 413 19.93 8.38 10.06
CA LEU A 413 18.66 8.68 9.38
C LEU A 413 18.49 10.19 9.12
N ALA A 414 18.86 11.05 10.07
CA ALA A 414 18.82 12.51 9.90
C ALA A 414 19.78 12.98 8.79
N THR A 415 21.00 12.44 8.73
CA THR A 415 21.96 12.79 7.65
C THR A 415 21.45 12.37 6.28
N LEU A 416 20.82 11.20 6.16
CA LEU A 416 20.18 10.75 4.92
C LEU A 416 19.02 11.67 4.52
N ALA A 417 18.22 12.12 5.49
CA ALA A 417 17.14 13.07 5.26
C ALA A 417 17.66 14.45 4.78
N VAL A 418 18.73 14.96 5.38
CA VAL A 418 19.42 16.19 4.93
C VAL A 418 19.92 16.03 3.49
N ALA A 419 20.56 14.90 3.18
CA ALA A 419 21.02 14.60 1.82
C ALA A 419 19.84 14.53 0.82
N ALA A 420 18.72 13.93 1.20
CA ALA A 420 17.52 13.88 0.37
C ALA A 420 16.95 15.28 0.09
N VAL A 421 16.87 16.15 1.11
CA VAL A 421 16.47 17.56 0.94
C VAL A 421 17.41 18.26 -0.03
N ALA A 422 18.73 18.16 0.17
CA ALA A 422 19.73 18.80 -0.67
C ALA A 422 19.62 18.31 -2.13
N LEU A 423 19.47 17.00 -2.36
CA LEU A 423 19.31 16.42 -3.69
C LEU A 423 17.97 16.81 -4.35
N ALA A 424 16.89 16.93 -3.57
CA ALA A 424 15.58 17.36 -4.03
C ALA A 424 15.55 18.82 -4.49
N THR A 425 16.47 19.67 -3.98
CA THR A 425 16.59 21.06 -4.47
C THR A 425 17.13 21.13 -5.90
N ARG A 426 17.70 20.08 -6.49
CA ARG A 426 18.21 20.16 -7.87
C ARG A 426 17.07 20.10 -8.90
N PRO A 427 17.20 20.75 -10.07
CA PRO A 427 16.17 20.71 -11.11
C PRO A 427 15.88 19.28 -11.56
N CYS A 428 14.59 18.92 -11.73
CA CYS A 428 14.20 17.59 -12.22
C CYS A 428 14.84 17.30 -13.59
N PRO A 429 15.19 16.03 -13.89
CA PRO A 429 15.72 15.69 -15.21
C PRO A 429 14.73 16.03 -16.32
N ALA A 430 15.25 16.45 -17.47
CA ALA A 430 14.46 16.58 -18.69
C ALA A 430 14.06 15.19 -19.20
N PRO A 431 12.90 15.06 -19.88
CA PRO A 431 12.55 13.82 -20.57
C PRO A 431 13.62 13.49 -21.62
N PRO A 432 13.91 12.19 -21.87
CA PRO A 432 14.83 11.82 -22.94
C PRO A 432 14.31 12.36 -24.29
N PRO A 433 15.19 12.81 -25.20
CA PRO A 433 14.79 13.28 -26.51
C PRO A 433 14.04 12.18 -27.26
N ASP A 434 12.92 12.56 -27.88
CA ASP A 434 12.03 11.64 -28.56
C ASP A 434 12.70 11.14 -29.85
N HIS A 435 13.36 9.97 -29.81
CA HIS A 435 14.07 9.41 -30.98
C HIS A 435 13.15 9.10 -32.18
N ARG A 436 11.82 9.19 -32.01
CA ARG A 436 10.85 9.11 -33.11
C ARG A 436 10.65 10.42 -33.88
N ALA A 437 11.00 11.57 -33.30
CA ALA A 437 10.93 12.85 -34.00
C ALA A 437 12.11 13.04 -34.99
N ALA A 438 13.24 12.40 -34.73
CA ALA A 438 14.45 12.48 -35.57
C ALA A 438 14.42 11.57 -36.83
N SER A 439 13.34 10.81 -37.05
CA SER A 439 13.20 9.89 -38.19
C SER A 439 12.07 10.26 -39.14
N ARG A 440 11.51 11.47 -39.04
CA ARG A 440 10.76 12.03 -40.18
C ARG A 440 11.79 12.52 -41.20
N PRO A 441 11.90 11.90 -42.38
CA PRO A 441 12.64 12.53 -43.47
C PRO A 441 11.89 13.82 -43.81
N ASP A 442 12.62 14.91 -43.94
CA ASP A 442 12.12 16.14 -44.53
C ASP A 442 11.63 15.83 -45.95
N HIS A 443 10.32 15.62 -46.11
CA HIS A 443 9.68 15.75 -47.41
C HIS A 443 9.41 17.23 -47.65
N GLU A 444 10.47 17.99 -47.92
CA GLU A 444 10.41 19.26 -48.61
C GLU A 444 10.97 19.08 -50.03
N GLY A 445 10.18 19.47 -51.04
CA GLY A 445 10.68 19.81 -52.37
C GLY A 445 10.39 18.82 -53.50
N ALA A 446 9.14 18.79 -53.98
CA ALA A 446 8.82 18.79 -55.42
C ALA A 446 7.30 18.78 -55.61
N HIS A 447 6.73 19.96 -55.88
CA HIS A 447 5.69 20.17 -56.89
C HIS A 447 5.54 21.65 -57.18
#